data_AF-A0A7L6N4P6-F1
#
_entry.id   AF-A0A7L6N4P6-F1
#
_cell.length_a   1.000
_cell.length_b   1.000
_cell.length_c   1.000
_cell.angle_alpha   90.00
_cell.angle_beta   90.00
_cell.angle_gamma   90.00
#
_symmetry.space_group_name_H-M   'P 1'
#
loop_
_entity.id
_entity.type
_entity.pdbx_description
1 polymer ?
#
loop_
_entity_poly.entity_id
_entity_poly.type
_entity_poly.pdbx_seq_one_letter_code
_entity_poly.pdbx_strand_id
1 'polypeptide(L)' 'MIIPGIFTILFGLFFVFIAYKFLFNTEKTIRALQELKYKSSSQPNPKAIILTRVFAVILLLIGIYFIGLGISSLMN' A
#
# COMPACT_ATOMS: atom_id res chain seq x y z
N MET A 1 -23.31 -12.12 -0.09
CA MET A 1 -23.69 -10.94 0.76
C MET A 1 -23.10 -9.68 0.14
N ILE A 2 -23.93 -8.75 -0.34
CA ILE A 2 -23.48 -7.63 -1.20
C ILE A 2 -22.60 -6.62 -0.43
N ILE A 3 -23.05 -6.21 0.77
CA ILE A 3 -22.37 -5.17 1.56
C ILE A 3 -20.93 -5.59 1.94
N PRO A 4 -20.68 -6.78 2.53
CA PRO A 4 -19.32 -7.24 2.83
C PRO A 4 -18.41 -7.33 1.60
N GLY A 5 -18.94 -7.76 0.45
CA GLY A 5 -18.18 -7.85 -0.81
C GLY A 5 -17.66 -6.49 -1.27
N ILE A 6 -18.52 -5.46 -1.26
CA ILE A 6 -18.15 -4.09 -1.64
C ILE A 6 -17.09 -3.53 -0.68
N PHE A 7 -17.26 -3.69 0.64
CA PHE A 7 -16.26 -3.25 1.61
C PHE A 7 -14.91 -3.93 1.40
N THR A 8 -14.90 -5.22 1.07
CA THR A 8 -13.66 -5.98 0.80
C THR A 8 -12.93 -5.43 -0.43
N ILE A 9 -13.67 -5.08 -1.50
CA ILE A 9 -13.10 -4.46 -2.70
C ILE A 9 -12.51 -3.08 -2.37
N LEU A 10 -13.25 -2.22 -1.65
CA LEU A 10 -12.78 -0.90 -1.25
C LEU A 10 -11.52 -0.99 -0.39
N PHE A 11 -11.48 -1.95 0.53
CA PHE A 11 -10.31 -2.22 1.35
C PHE A 11 -9.12 -2.64 0.50
N GLY A 12 -9.32 -3.56 -0.45
CA GLY A 12 -8.26 -3.96 -1.38
C GLY A 12 -7.75 -2.81 -2.25
N LEU A 13 -8.64 -1.97 -2.78
CA LEU A 13 -8.28 -0.75 -3.53
C LEU A 13 -7.45 0.24 -2.70
N PHE A 14 -7.77 0.38 -1.42
CA PHE A 14 -6.99 1.20 -0.50
C PHE A 14 -5.54 0.69 -0.36
N PHE A 15 -5.33 -0.62 -0.21
CA PHE A 15 -3.97 -1.18 -0.18
C PHE A 15 -3.24 -1.03 -1.50
N VAL A 16 -3.92 -1.23 -2.64
CA VAL A 16 -3.33 -1.00 -3.97
C VAL A 16 -2.85 0.45 -4.10
N PHE A 17 -3.67 1.41 -3.67
CA PHE A 17 -3.32 2.83 -3.70
C PHE A 17 -2.08 3.14 -2.84
N ILE A 18 -2.05 2.63 -1.61
CA ILE A 18 -0.90 2.81 -0.71
C ILE A 18 0.36 2.16 -1.29
N ALA A 19 0.23 0.92 -1.80
CA ALA A 19 1.32 0.19 -2.41
C ALA A 19 1.90 0.96 -3.59
N TYR A 20 1.06 1.46 -4.49
CA TYR A 20 1.47 2.29 -5.62
C TYR A 20 2.29 3.50 -5.15
N LYS A 21 1.81 4.22 -4.13
CA LYS A 21 2.52 5.38 -3.59
C LYS A 21 3.90 5.00 -3.01
N PHE A 22 4.00 3.89 -2.29
CA PHE A 22 5.30 3.43 -1.77
C PHE A 22 6.25 2.90 -2.84
N LEU A 23 5.72 2.37 -3.94
CA LEU A 23 6.52 1.78 -5.03
C LEU A 23 7.14 2.87 -5.93
N PHE A 24 6.35 3.86 -6.32
CA PHE A 24 6.76 4.90 -7.28
C PHE A 24 7.28 6.18 -6.60
N ASN A 25 6.81 6.48 -5.39
CA ASN A 25 7.18 7.70 -4.66
C ASN A 25 7.91 7.37 -3.35
N THR A 26 8.73 6.30 -3.35
CA THR A 26 9.40 5.77 -2.16
C THR A 26 10.20 6.83 -1.41
N GLU A 27 11.10 7.54 -2.09
CA GLU A 27 11.99 8.53 -1.47
C GLU A 27 11.22 9.67 -0.83
N LYS A 28 10.26 10.25 -1.57
CA LYS A 28 9.38 11.32 -1.07
C LYS A 28 8.58 10.85 0.13
N THR A 29 8.11 9.60 0.12
CA THR A 29 7.30 9.05 1.20
C THR A 29 8.15 8.79 2.44
N ILE A 30 9.34 8.20 2.31
CA ILE A 30 10.25 8.00 3.44
C ILE A 30 10.67 9.35 4.04
N ARG A 31 11.01 10.32 3.19
CA ARG A 31 11.37 11.67 3.65
C ARG A 31 10.21 12.34 4.40
N ALA A 32 9.00 12.29 3.86
CA ALA A 32 7.82 12.83 4.53
C ALA A 32 7.56 12.15 5.89
N LEU A 33 7.75 10.82 5.97
CA LEU A 33 7.64 10.08 7.24
C LEU A 33 8.74 10.45 8.24
N GLN A 34 9.96 10.68 7.77
CA GLN A 34 11.08 11.13 8.59
C GLN A 34 10.87 12.56 9.11
N GLU A 35 10.36 13.46 8.27
CA GLU A 35 10.00 14.82 8.68
C GLU A 35 8.90 14.82 9.73
N LEU A 36 7.85 13.99 9.56
CA LEU A 36 6.76 13.84 10.53
C LEU A 36 7.25 13.29 11.88
N LYS A 37 8.13 12.28 11.87
CA LYS A 37 8.54 11.58 13.10
C LYS A 37 9.73 12.22 13.81
N TYR A 38 10.70 12.73 13.05
CA TYR A 38 12.00 13.15 13.56
C TYR A 38 12.34 14.62 13.27
N LYS A 39 11.45 15.37 12.60
CA LYS A 39 11.69 16.77 12.18
C LYS A 39 13.00 16.96 11.39
N SER A 40 13.45 15.91 10.72
CA SER A 40 14.69 15.89 9.93
C SER A 40 14.38 15.46 8.50
N SER A 41 14.92 16.19 7.52
CA SER A 41 14.71 15.93 6.08
C SER A 41 15.95 15.34 5.39
N SER A 42 16.71 14.55 6.14
CA SER A 42 17.90 13.87 5.62
C SER A 42 17.55 12.93 4.46
N GLN A 43 18.51 12.68 3.57
CA GLN A 43 18.30 11.77 2.45
C GLN A 43 17.97 10.36 2.97
N PRO A 44 16.93 9.70 2.42
CA PRO A 44 16.59 8.33 2.79
C PRO A 44 17.76 7.37 2.57
N ASN A 45 18.00 6.49 3.53
CA ASN A 45 19.01 5.44 3.38
C ASN A 45 18.63 4.51 2.20
N PRO A 46 19.55 4.19 1.27
CA PRO A 46 19.25 3.31 0.13
C PRO A 46 18.72 1.94 0.53
N LYS A 47 19.14 1.39 1.68
CA LYS A 47 18.59 0.13 2.22
C LYS A 47 17.11 0.28 2.61
N ALA A 48 16.73 1.44 3.17
CA ALA A 48 15.34 1.71 3.51
C ALA A 48 14.48 1.84 2.25
N ILE A 49 14.99 2.45 1.18
CA ILE A 49 14.28 2.55 -0.11
C ILE A 49 13.97 1.15 -0.65
N ILE A 50 14.97 0.25 -0.70
CA ILE A 50 14.79 -1.12 -1.19
C ILE A 50 13.75 -1.85 -0.33
N LEU A 51 13.87 -1.77 0.99
CA LEU A 51 12.95 -2.42 1.91
C LEU A 51 11.51 -1.90 1.73
N THR A 52 11.31 -0.59 1.64
CA THR A 52 9.99 0.02 1.41
C THR A 52 9.39 -0.41 0.08
N ARG A 53 10.19 -0.56 -0.99
CA ARG A 53 9.71 -1.10 -2.27
C ARG A 53 9.29 -2.56 -2.17
N VAL A 54 10.04 -3.39 -1.45
CA VAL A 54 9.65 -4.80 -1.19
C VAL A 54 8.33 -4.85 -0.43
N PHE A 55 8.18 -4.04 0.63
CA PHE A 55 6.91 -3.93 1.35
C PHE A 55 5.77 -3.46 0.46
N ALA A 56 6.02 -2.51 -0.43
CA ALA A 56 5.02 -2.02 -1.37
C ALA A 56 4.52 -3.13 -2.31
N VAL A 57 5.42 -3.99 -2.82
CA VAL A 57 5.04 -5.15 -3.64
C VAL A 57 4.17 -6.11 -2.85
N ILE A 58 4.55 -6.43 -1.60
CA ILE A 58 3.75 -7.32 -0.74
C ILE A 58 2.36 -6.72 -0.50
N LEU A 59 2.30 -5.42 -0.21
CA LEU A 59 1.04 -4.71 0.04
C LEU A 59 0.14 -4.69 -1.21
N LEU A 60 0.74 -4.57 -2.40
CA LEU A 60 0.03 -4.65 -3.68
C LEU A 60 -0.63 -6.02 -3.86
N LEU A 61 0.12 -7.10 -3.60
CA LEU A 61 -0.39 -8.47 -3.71
C LEU A 61 -1.55 -8.71 -2.73
N ILE A 62 -1.45 -8.21 -1.50
CA ILE A 62 -2.53 -8.26 -0.50
C ILE A 62 -3.77 -7.51 -1.02
N GLY A 63 -3.59 -6.31 -1.58
CA GLY A 63 -4.70 -5.53 -2.13
C GLY A 63 -5.42 -6.24 -3.28
N ILE A 64 -4.66 -6.81 -4.22
CA ILE A 64 -5.20 -7.60 -5.34
C ILE A 64 -5.97 -8.82 -4.82
N TYR A 65 -5.43 -9.52 -3.82
CA TYR A 65 -6.09 -10.67 -3.21
C TYR A 65 -7.47 -10.30 -2.62
N PHE A 66 -7.55 -9.22 -1.85
CA PHE A 66 -8.83 -8.76 -1.28
C PHE A 66 -9.83 -8.32 -2.36
N ILE A 67 -9.36 -7.67 -3.44
CA ILE A 67 -10.23 -7.36 -4.58
C ILE A 67 -10.80 -8.64 -5.19
N GLY A 68 -9.96 -9.65 -5.42
CA GLY A 68 -10.39 -10.95 -5.96
C GLY A 68 -11.41 -11.66 -5.06
N LEU A 69 -11.17 -11.68 -3.75
CA LEU A 69 -12.14 -12.22 -2.78
C LEU A 69 -13.47 -11.46 -2.80
N GLY A 70 -13.41 -10.13 -2.84
CA GLY A 70 -14.60 -9.29 -2.88
C GLY A 70 -15.43 -9.54 -4.13
N ILE A 71 -14.80 -9.65 -5.30
CA ILE A 71 -15.46 -10.02 -6.56
C ILE A 71 -16.10 -11.40 -6.45
N SER A 72 -15.35 -12.41 -5.98
CA SER A 72 -15.88 -13.77 -5.80
C SER A 72 -17.08 -13.81 -4.84
N SER A 73 -17.08 -12.98 -3.80
CA SER A 73 -18.19 -12.88 -2.84
C SER A 73 -19.42 -12.13 -3.39
N LEU A 74 -19.28 -11.38 -4.49
CA LEU A 74 -20.40 -10.74 -5.17
C LEU A 74 -21.02 -11.65 -6.23
N MET A 75 -20.22 -12.58 -6.78
CA MET A 75 -20.67 -13.55 -7.78
C MET A 75 -21.40 -14.76 -7.17
N ASN A 76 -21.14 -15.06 -5.90
CA ASN A 76 -21.79 -16.11 -5.10
C ASN A 76 -22.85 -15.52 -4.16
#